data_AF-A0A060CK04-F1
#
_entry.id   AF-A0A060CK04-F1
#
_cell.length_a   1.000
_cell.length_b   1.000
_cell.length_c   1.000
_cell.angle_alpha   90.00
_cell.angle_beta   90.00
_cell.angle_gamma   90.00
#
_symmetry.space_group_name_H-M   'P 1'
#
loop_
_entity.id
_entity.type
_entity.pdbx_description
1 polymer ?
#
loop_
_entity_poly.entity_id
_entity_poly.type
_entity_poly.pdbx_seq_one_letter_code
_entity_poly.pdbx_strand_id
1 'polypeptide(L)'
;RNNRGEILSQGSQMVTVAAQSSLWLDQLEFPDLAYHSNYLSYRFTQSGQLRSDGTVLFTRPKHFQFMDPELTYQREGQTLTISAQAYAQRVEIYATDGDLKLSDNFFDLNADRKTVEILEGSARDIKLRSVYDIR
;
A
#
# COMPACT_ATOMS: atom_id res chain seq x y z
N ARG A 1 10.56 -4.80 -4.74
CA ARG A 1 10.19 -3.82 -5.79
C ARG A 1 11.12 -2.63 -5.70
N ASN A 2 11.31 -1.86 -6.77
CA ASN A 2 11.95 -0.53 -6.69
C ASN A 2 10.89 0.56 -6.42
N ASN A 3 11.29 1.81 -6.21
CA ASN A 3 10.44 2.95 -5.87
C ASN A 3 9.44 3.34 -6.99
N ARG A 4 9.59 2.80 -8.20
CA ARG A 4 8.60 2.88 -9.29
C ARG A 4 7.51 1.80 -9.21
N GLY A 5 7.58 0.90 -8.22
CA GLY A 5 6.67 -0.24 -8.08
C GLY A 5 7.08 -1.47 -8.90
N GLU A 6 8.16 -1.40 -9.67
CA GLU A 6 8.59 -2.49 -10.55
C GLU A 6 9.11 -3.67 -9.75
N ILE A 7 8.76 -4.88 -10.21
CA ILE A 7 9.17 -6.13 -9.56
C ILE A 7 10.61 -6.45 -9.98
N LEU A 8 11.53 -6.39 -9.02
CA LEU A 8 12.93 -6.80 -9.19
C LEU A 8 13.12 -8.31 -9.00
N SER A 9 12.35 -8.88 -8.07
CA SER A 9 12.32 -10.31 -7.74
C SER A 9 10.99 -10.62 -7.05
N GLN A 10 10.49 -11.83 -7.21
CA GLN A 10 9.25 -12.31 -6.61
C GLN A 10 9.34 -13.81 -6.29
N GLY A 11 8.55 -14.24 -5.31
CA GLY A 11 8.40 -15.64 -4.93
C GLY A 11 7.13 -15.85 -4.11
N SER A 12 6.78 -17.11 -3.89
CA SER A 12 5.68 -17.51 -3.02
C SER A 12 6.00 -18.85 -2.36
N GLN A 13 5.38 -19.09 -1.21
CA GLN A 13 5.44 -20.37 -0.52
C GLN A 13 4.07 -20.71 0.05
N MET A 14 3.71 -22.00 0.00
CA MET A 14 2.53 -22.51 0.68
C MET A 14 2.88 -22.83 2.12
N VAL A 15 2.04 -22.40 3.05
CA VAL A 15 2.26 -22.58 4.49
C VAL A 15 1.00 -23.12 5.15
N THR A 16 1.19 -23.91 6.21
CA THR A 16 0.11 -24.38 7.08
C THR A 16 0.31 -23.77 8.45
N VAL A 17 -0.61 -22.90 8.86
CA VAL A 17 -0.60 -22.25 10.17
C VAL A 17 -1.68 -22.89 11.04
N ALA A 18 -1.29 -23.39 12.21
CA ALA A 18 -2.25 -23.98 13.15
C ALA A 18 -3.19 -22.91 13.72
N ALA A 19 -4.38 -23.34 14.16
CA ALA A 19 -5.32 -22.43 14.79
C ALA A 19 -4.70 -21.77 16.03
N GLN A 20 -4.87 -20.45 16.15
CA GLN A 20 -4.35 -19.64 17.27
C GLN A 20 -2.83 -19.72 17.45
N SER A 21 -2.06 -19.88 16.37
CA SER A 21 -0.60 -19.88 16.40
C SER A 21 0.03 -18.82 15.51
N SER A 22 1.35 -18.70 15.58
CA SER A 22 2.17 -17.89 14.67
C SER A 22 3.26 -18.76 14.06
N LEU A 23 3.54 -18.56 12.78
CA LEU A 23 4.59 -19.25 12.05
C LEU A 23 5.61 -18.22 11.58
N TRP A 24 6.87 -18.40 12.00
CA TRP A 24 7.99 -17.68 11.40
C TRP A 24 8.35 -18.35 10.08
N LEU A 25 8.46 -17.54 9.03
CA LEU A 25 8.98 -17.99 7.74
C LEU A 25 10.50 -17.89 7.73
N ASP A 26 11.12 -18.55 6.75
CA ASP A 26 12.55 -18.46 6.52
C ASP A 26 13.01 -17.00 6.42
N GLN A 27 14.14 -16.71 7.06
CA GLN A 27 14.78 -15.40 6.96
C GLN A 27 15.25 -15.18 5.52
N LEU A 28 14.87 -14.02 4.97
CA LEU A 28 15.32 -13.58 3.66
C LEU A 28 16.36 -12.47 3.83
N GLU A 29 17.48 -12.59 3.12
CA GLU A 29 18.56 -11.61 3.11
C GLU A 29 18.71 -11.00 1.71
N PHE A 30 18.97 -9.69 1.68
CA PHE A 30 19.12 -8.93 0.44
C PHE A 30 20.38 -8.05 0.53
N PRO A 31 21.60 -8.64 0.57
CA PRO A 31 22.84 -7.90 0.84
C PRO A 31 23.15 -6.82 -0.20
N ASP A 32 22.83 -7.06 -1.47
CA ASP A 32 23.12 -6.14 -2.58
C ASP A 32 21.95 -5.21 -2.94
N LEU A 33 20.93 -5.14 -2.08
CA LEU A 33 19.73 -4.35 -2.35
C LEU A 33 20.02 -2.85 -2.21
N ALA A 34 19.58 -2.05 -3.19
CA ALA A 34 19.54 -0.61 -3.08
C ALA A 34 18.47 -0.15 -2.06
N TYR A 35 18.80 -0.22 -0.77
CA TYR A 35 17.88 -0.03 0.36
C TYR A 35 17.21 1.36 0.43
N HIS A 36 17.78 2.36 -0.25
CA HIS A 36 17.20 3.70 -0.37
C HIS A 36 16.06 3.78 -1.39
N SER A 37 15.98 2.86 -2.35
CA SER A 37 14.99 2.90 -3.44
C SER A 37 14.22 1.61 -3.60
N ASN A 38 14.58 0.56 -2.88
CA ASN A 38 13.94 -0.75 -2.96
C ASN A 38 13.19 -1.06 -1.68
N TYR A 39 12.07 -1.76 -1.81
CA TYR A 39 11.20 -2.14 -0.71
C TYR A 39 10.63 -3.55 -0.94
N LEU A 40 10.19 -4.19 0.15
CA LEU A 40 9.51 -5.47 0.11
C LEU A 40 8.00 -5.24 0.15
N SER A 41 7.25 -5.95 -0.69
CA SER A 41 5.80 -6.03 -0.59
C SER A 41 5.40 -7.49 -0.43
N TYR A 42 4.47 -7.79 0.47
CA TYR A 42 4.02 -9.15 0.75
C TYR A 42 2.49 -9.22 0.73
N ARG A 43 1.97 -10.41 0.42
CA ARG A 43 0.54 -10.72 0.41
C ARG A 43 0.33 -12.10 1.00
N PHE A 44 -0.69 -12.23 1.84
CA PHE A 44 -1.17 -13.49 2.38
C PHE A 44 -2.55 -13.79 1.79
N THR A 45 -2.65 -14.91 1.08
CA THR A 45 -3.90 -15.35 0.44
C THR A 45 -4.32 -16.69 1.00
N GLN A 46 -5.62 -16.87 1.22
CA GLN A 46 -6.21 -18.15 1.64
C GLN A 46 -7.40 -18.46 0.74
N SER A 47 -7.40 -19.66 0.13
CA SER A 47 -8.44 -20.09 -0.82
C SER A 47 -8.67 -19.10 -1.97
N GLY A 48 -7.59 -18.52 -2.49
CA GLY A 48 -7.63 -17.52 -3.57
C GLY A 48 -8.05 -16.10 -3.13
N GLN A 49 -8.46 -15.90 -1.87
CA GLN A 49 -8.85 -14.59 -1.35
C GLN A 49 -7.68 -13.93 -0.63
N LEU A 50 -7.46 -12.63 -0.87
CA LEU A 50 -6.52 -11.82 -0.10
C LEU A 50 -7.00 -11.70 1.36
N ARG A 51 -6.13 -12.04 2.31
CA ARG A 51 -6.38 -11.93 3.74
C ARG A 51 -5.62 -10.77 4.37
N SER A 52 -4.41 -10.50 3.91
CA SER A 52 -3.57 -9.40 4.39
C SER A 52 -2.50 -9.08 3.35
N ASP A 53 -2.05 -7.84 3.32
CA ASP A 53 -0.91 -7.37 2.55
C ASP A 53 -0.20 -6.23 3.29
N GLY A 54 0.99 -5.89 2.80
CA GLY A 54 1.74 -4.77 3.33
C GLY A 54 3.07 -4.58 2.64
N THR A 55 3.78 -3.53 3.06
CA THR A 55 5.12 -3.22 2.56
C THR A 55 6.10 -2.93 3.69
N VAL A 56 7.38 -3.17 3.43
CA VAL A 56 8.49 -2.92 4.36
C VAL A 56 9.58 -2.15 3.63
N LEU A 57 9.99 -1.04 4.24
CA LEU A 57 11.19 -0.31 3.84
C LEU A 57 12.41 -0.90 4.54
N PHE A 58 13.54 -0.90 3.85
CA PHE A 58 14.84 -1.29 4.43
C PHE A 58 15.58 -0.10 5.06
N THR A 59 14.90 1.05 5.18
CA THR A 59 15.41 2.29 5.78
C THR A 59 14.27 3.09 6.40
N ARG A 60 14.59 4.17 7.11
CA ARG A 60 13.58 5.09 7.63
C ARG A 60 12.92 5.84 6.46
N PRO A 61 11.62 6.14 6.51
CA PRO A 61 10.91 6.82 5.42
C PRO A 61 11.63 8.08 4.90
N LYS A 62 12.16 8.94 5.79
CA LYS A 62 12.91 10.15 5.40
C LYS A 62 14.21 9.93 4.60
N HIS A 63 14.70 8.69 4.54
CA HIS A 63 15.88 8.30 3.76
C HIS A 63 15.51 7.47 2.53
N PHE A 64 14.24 7.09 2.40
CA PHE A 64 13.74 6.41 1.22
C PHE A 64 13.49 7.43 0.11
N GLN A 65 13.91 7.10 -1.10
CA GLN A 65 13.78 7.93 -2.29
C GLN A 65 12.39 7.74 -2.88
N PHE A 66 11.37 8.26 -2.21
CA PHE A 66 10.02 8.30 -2.76
C PHE A 66 10.01 9.10 -4.06
N MET A 67 9.36 8.54 -5.08
CA MET A 67 9.00 9.28 -6.28
C MET A 67 7.63 9.92 -6.08
N ASP A 68 7.34 10.98 -6.83
CA ASP A 68 5.98 11.49 -6.92
C ASP A 68 5.06 10.35 -7.40
N PRO A 69 4.10 9.89 -6.59
CA PRO A 69 3.22 8.80 -6.97
C PRO A 69 2.15 9.21 -7.97
N GLU A 70 1.99 10.51 -8.28
CA GLU A 70 0.94 11.03 -9.15
C GLU A 70 -0.44 10.48 -8.77
N LEU A 71 -0.79 10.60 -7.48
CA LEU A 71 -2.03 10.05 -6.94
C LEU A 71 -3.26 10.63 -7.64
N THR A 72 -4.14 9.74 -8.07
CA THR A 72 -5.42 10.09 -8.71
C THR A 72 -6.55 9.26 -8.14
N TYR A 73 -7.78 9.72 -8.30
CA TYR A 73 -8.96 8.92 -7.98
C TYR A 73 -10.03 9.01 -9.06
N GLN A 74 -10.85 7.96 -9.12
CA GLN A 74 -12.12 7.93 -9.84
C GLN A 74 -13.24 7.61 -8.86
N ARG A 75 -14.39 8.29 -9.00
CA ARG A 75 -15.55 8.09 -8.13
C ARG A 75 -16.72 7.54 -8.92
N GLU A 76 -17.31 6.47 -8.41
CA GLU A 76 -18.53 5.84 -8.92
C GLU A 76 -19.52 5.67 -7.76
N GLY A 77 -20.46 6.61 -7.61
CA GLY A 77 -21.38 6.62 -6.47
C GLY A 77 -20.64 6.78 -5.13
N GLN A 78 -20.69 5.73 -4.30
CA GLN A 78 -19.98 5.65 -3.01
C GLN A 78 -18.63 4.95 -3.11
N THR A 79 -18.19 4.56 -4.31
CA THR A 79 -16.93 3.85 -4.52
C THR A 79 -15.86 4.81 -5.02
N LEU A 80 -14.66 4.71 -4.44
CA LEU A 80 -13.47 5.44 -4.86
C LEU A 80 -12.39 4.45 -5.30
N THR A 81 -11.88 4.61 -6.52
CA THR A 81 -10.70 3.88 -6.99
C THR A 81 -9.50 4.82 -7.02
N ILE A 82 -8.55 4.59 -6.11
CA ILE A 82 -7.31 5.36 -6.00
C ILE A 82 -6.23 4.69 -6.83
N SER A 83 -5.48 5.45 -7.62
CA SER A 83 -4.38 4.94 -8.44
C SER A 83 -3.09 5.72 -8.18
N ALA A 84 -1.96 5.02 -8.26
CA ALA A 84 -0.61 5.60 -8.20
C ALA A 84 0.23 5.12 -9.39
N GLN A 85 1.14 5.96 -9.88
CA GLN A 85 2.11 5.63 -10.94
C GLN A 85 3.47 5.17 -10.38
N ALA A 86 3.69 5.34 -9.08
CA ALA A 86 4.89 4.87 -8.38
C ALA A 86 4.50 4.29 -7.01
N TYR A 87 5.48 3.87 -6.21
CA TYR A 87 5.22 3.41 -4.85
C TYR A 87 4.73 4.56 -3.96
N ALA A 88 3.54 4.41 -3.39
CA ALA A 88 2.92 5.37 -2.49
C ALA A 88 2.69 4.72 -1.13
N GLN A 89 3.47 5.12 -0.12
CA GLN A 89 3.32 4.62 1.24
C GLN A 89 2.28 5.44 2.02
N ARG A 90 1.41 4.76 2.77
CA ARG A 90 0.35 5.35 3.61
C ARG A 90 -0.48 6.39 2.87
N VAL A 91 -1.04 5.97 1.74
CA VAL A 91 -2.03 6.75 0.99
C VAL A 91 -3.19 7.06 1.92
N GLU A 92 -3.41 8.35 2.13
CA GLU A 92 -4.50 8.91 2.90
C GLU A 92 -5.49 9.59 1.96
N ILE A 93 -6.74 9.18 2.10
CA ILE A 93 -7.90 9.82 1.51
C ILE A 93 -8.53 10.68 2.60
N TYR A 94 -8.69 11.97 2.35
CA TYR A 94 -9.35 12.88 3.28
C TYR A 94 -10.28 13.85 2.54
N ALA A 95 -11.34 14.25 3.23
CA ALA A 95 -12.31 15.23 2.74
C ALA A 95 -12.02 16.60 3.36
N THR A 96 -12.13 17.68 2.57
CA THR A 96 -11.99 19.03 3.13
C THR A 96 -13.30 19.61 3.66
N ASP A 97 -14.43 19.00 3.32
CA ASP A 97 -15.78 19.45 3.64
C ASP A 97 -16.39 18.80 4.90
N GLY A 98 -15.66 17.90 5.58
CA GLY A 98 -16.09 17.30 6.84
C GLY A 98 -15.50 15.91 7.08
N ASP A 99 -16.12 15.18 8.01
CA ASP A 99 -15.70 13.83 8.37
C ASP A 99 -16.05 12.82 7.29
N LEU A 100 -15.13 11.87 7.08
CA LEU A 100 -15.23 10.82 6.07
C LEU A 100 -14.86 9.48 6.68
N LYS A 101 -15.77 8.51 6.58
CA LYS A 101 -15.52 7.12 6.98
C LYS A 101 -15.42 6.25 5.74
N LEU A 102 -14.31 5.52 5.64
CA LEU A 102 -13.98 4.67 4.50
C LEU A 102 -13.87 3.21 4.93
N SER A 103 -14.10 2.30 4.00
CA SER A 103 -13.86 0.87 4.21
C SER A 103 -12.38 0.56 4.51
N ASP A 104 -11.48 1.39 3.98
CA ASP A 104 -10.04 1.33 4.24
C ASP A 104 -9.38 2.69 3.98
N ASN A 105 -8.31 3.01 4.71
CA ASN A 105 -7.52 4.23 4.56
C ASN A 105 -6.09 3.97 5.08
N PHE A 106 -5.12 4.83 4.73
CA PHE A 106 -3.70 4.67 5.11
C PHE A 106 -3.03 3.39 4.58
N PHE A 107 -3.45 2.94 3.40
CA PHE A 107 -2.88 1.77 2.72
C PHE A 107 -1.71 2.15 1.81
N ASP A 108 -0.93 1.16 1.37
CA ASP A 108 0.14 1.37 0.40
C ASP A 108 -0.33 1.03 -1.02
N LEU A 109 0.21 1.71 -2.04
CA LEU A 109 0.06 1.36 -3.46
C LEU A 109 1.43 1.08 -4.08
N ASN A 110 1.50 0.06 -4.93
CA ASN A 110 2.74 -0.43 -5.54
C ASN A 110 2.85 -0.05 -7.03
N ALA A 111 2.54 1.20 -7.37
CA ALA A 111 2.21 1.62 -8.75
C ALA A 111 0.99 0.85 -9.32
N ASP A 112 -0.02 0.71 -8.48
CA ASP A 112 -1.27 0.03 -8.78
C ASP A 112 -2.46 0.85 -8.29
N ARG A 113 -3.62 0.20 -8.15
CA ARG A 113 -4.86 0.84 -7.72
C ARG A 113 -5.53 0.05 -6.61
N LYS A 114 -6.27 0.75 -5.76
CA LYS A 114 -7.13 0.17 -4.73
C LYS A 114 -8.47 0.85 -4.72
N THR A 115 -9.52 0.03 -4.58
CA THR A 115 -10.89 0.50 -4.49
C THR A 115 -11.35 0.44 -3.04
N VAL A 116 -11.99 1.53 -2.59
CA VAL A 116 -12.55 1.66 -1.24
C VAL A 116 -13.98 2.21 -1.33
N GLU A 117 -14.78 1.93 -0.31
CA GLU A 117 -16.14 2.41 -0.20
C GLU A 117 -16.24 3.55 0.82
N ILE A 118 -17.04 4.57 0.50
CA ILE A 118 -17.49 5.59 1.43
C ILE A 118 -18.63 4.99 2.26
N LEU A 119 -18.37 4.82 3.54
CA LEU A 119 -19.33 4.28 4.49
C LEU A 119 -20.21 5.39 5.08
N GLU A 120 -19.62 6.55 5.37
CA GLU A 120 -20.30 7.72 5.93
C GLU A 120 -19.62 9.00 5.43
N GLY A 121 -20.41 10.06 5.17
CA GLY A 121 -19.92 11.36 4.67
C GLY A 121 -20.19 11.58 3.17
N SER A 122 -20.16 12.84 2.71
CA SER A 122 -20.51 13.19 1.32
C SER A 122 -19.31 13.18 0.36
N ALA A 123 -18.12 13.41 0.90
CA ALA A 123 -16.84 13.43 0.20
C ALA A 123 -16.88 14.29 -1.08
N ARG A 124 -17.42 15.52 -1.01
CA ARG A 124 -17.54 16.36 -2.22
C ARG A 124 -16.15 16.78 -2.71
N ASP A 125 -15.29 17.14 -1.77
CA ASP A 125 -13.92 17.60 -2.05
C ASP A 125 -12.91 16.60 -1.45
N ILE A 126 -12.56 15.59 -2.25
CA ILE A 126 -11.57 14.56 -1.88
C ILE A 126 -10.16 15.04 -2.23
N LYS A 127 -9.26 14.89 -1.27
CA LYS A 127 -7.83 15.04 -1.47
C LYS A 127 -7.11 13.75 -1.12
N LEU A 128 -5.98 13.56 -1.78
CA LEU A 128 -5.08 12.43 -1.59
C LEU A 128 -3.73 12.95 -1.12
N ARG A 129 -3.07 12.19 -0.26
CA ARG A 129 -1.66 12.37 0.05
C ARG A 129 -1.03 11.04 0.42
N SER A 130 0.29 10.99 0.42
CA SER A 130 1.10 9.88 0.89
C SER A 130 2.27 10.39 1.71
N VAL A 131 3.15 9.50 2.17
CA VAL A 131 4.41 9.90 2.81
C VAL A 131 5.24 10.85 1.94
N TYR A 132 5.17 10.76 0.61
CA TYR A 132 5.87 11.69 -0.30
C TYR A 132 5.48 13.16 -0.05
N ASP A 133 4.23 13.42 0.30
CA ASP A 133 3.69 14.77 0.51
C ASP A 133 3.99 15.35 1.90
N ILE A 134 4.48 14.51 2.83
CA ILE A 134 4.74 14.88 4.22
C ILE A 134 6.22 15.21 4.37
N ARG A 135 6.53 16.50 4.54
CA ARG A 135 7.89 17.02 4.75
C ARG A 135 8.25 17.15 6.23
#